data_AF-A0A6A6B023-F1
#
_entry.id   AF-A0A6A6B023-F1
#
_cell.length_a   1.000
_cell.length_b   1.000
_cell.length_c   1.000
_cell.angle_alpha   90.00
_cell.angle_beta   90.00
_cell.angle_gamma   90.00
#
_symmetry.space_group_name_H-M   'P 1'
#
loop_
_entity.id
_entity.type
_entity.pdbx_description
1 polymer ?
#
loop_
_entity_poly.entity_id
_entity_poly.type
_entity_poly.pdbx_seq_one_letter_code
_entity_poly.pdbx_strand_id
1 'polypeptide(L)'
;SGLTVFLNIVHFRFGKVPNELDLDSLLALSVLTDRYLATACVQPWIENWMQKLEHLAEKDDCYEWLWIAWEYGNKKVFERLARRLVLDLTLNEEGELL
;
A
#
# COMPACT_ATOMS: atom_id res chain seq x y z
N SER A 1 -10.55 9.10 -6.23
CA SER A 1 -9.37 9.49 -5.43
C SER A 1 -9.47 8.85 -4.05
N GLY A 2 -8.33 8.55 -3.40
CA GLY A 2 -8.28 7.91 -2.08
C GLY A 2 -9.00 8.68 -0.96
N LEU A 3 -8.95 10.02 -0.98
CA LEU A 3 -9.68 10.85 -0.01
C LEU A 3 -11.20 10.65 -0.08
N THR A 4 -11.78 10.54 -1.27
CA THR A 4 -13.22 10.30 -1.43
C THR A 4 -13.63 8.95 -0.84
N VAL A 5 -12.80 7.92 -1.04
CA VAL A 5 -13.03 6.58 -0.48
C VAL A 5 -12.96 6.63 1.05
N PHE A 6 -11.93 7.26 1.60
CA PHE A 6 -11.76 7.46 3.03
C PHE A 6 -12.98 8.15 3.66
N LEU A 7 -13.41 9.28 3.07
CA LEU A 7 -14.59 10.02 3.55
C LEU A 7 -15.88 9.20 3.44
N ASN A 8 -16.06 8.40 2.39
CA ASN A 8 -17.22 7.52 2.29
C ASN A 8 -17.22 6.46 3.40
N ILE A 9 -16.06 5.93 3.79
CA ILE A 9 -15.94 4.95 4.89
C ILE A 9 -16.25 5.60 6.24
N VAL A 10 -15.55 6.68 6.61
CA VAL A 10 -15.69 7.29 7.94
C VAL A 10 -17.04 7.97 8.17
N HIS A 11 -17.75 8.32 7.09
CA HIS A 11 -19.14 8.81 7.15
C HIS A 11 -20.20 7.74 6.91
N PHE A 12 -19.85 6.44 6.98
CA PHE A 12 -20.77 5.30 6.85
C PHE A 12 -21.54 5.25 5.52
N ARG A 13 -20.99 5.84 4.45
CA ARG A 13 -21.57 5.83 3.09
C ARG A 13 -21.09 4.63 2.29
N PHE A 14 -21.25 3.43 2.85
CA PHE A 14 -20.66 2.20 2.31
C PHE A 14 -21.11 1.86 0.89
N GLY A 15 -22.34 2.23 0.50
CA GLY A 15 -22.82 2.08 -0.89
C GLY A 15 -22.05 2.92 -1.93
N LYS A 16 -21.17 3.82 -1.50
CA LYS A 16 -20.28 4.62 -2.36
C LYS A 16 -18.81 4.17 -2.27
N VAL A 17 -18.51 3.12 -1.53
CA VAL A 17 -17.16 2.53 -1.46
C VAL A 17 -17.01 1.56 -2.64
N PRO A 18 -15.99 1.71 -3.49
CA PRO A 18 -15.85 0.88 -4.67
C PRO A 18 -15.36 -0.53 -4.32
N ASN A 19 -15.75 -1.52 -5.11
CA ASN A 19 -15.27 -2.90 -4.96
C ASN A 19 -13.81 -3.09 -5.41
N GLU A 20 -13.24 -2.10 -6.09
CA GLU A 20 -11.88 -2.11 -6.66
C GLU A 20 -11.27 -0.73 -6.50
N LEU A 21 -9.95 -0.68 -6.33
CA LEU A 21 -9.17 0.55 -6.32
C LEU A 21 -8.01 0.41 -7.28
N ASP A 22 -7.59 1.53 -7.86
CA ASP A 22 -6.28 1.64 -8.50
C ASP A 22 -5.18 1.82 -7.44
N LEU A 23 -3.92 1.62 -7.87
CA LEU A 23 -2.74 1.71 -6.99
C LEU A 23 -2.64 3.09 -6.33
N ASP A 24 -2.83 4.17 -7.10
CA ASP A 24 -2.72 5.55 -6.60
C ASP A 24 -3.75 5.84 -5.50
N SER A 25 -4.98 5.37 -5.66
CA SER A 25 -6.03 5.53 -4.65
C SER A 25 -5.76 4.68 -3.42
N LEU A 26 -5.22 3.47 -3.58
CA LEU A 26 -4.83 2.61 -2.46
C LEU A 26 -3.64 3.20 -1.67
N LEU A 27 -2.65 3.74 -2.37
CA LEU A 27 -1.53 4.47 -1.75
C LEU A 27 -2.03 5.70 -1.01
N ALA A 28 -2.83 6.55 -1.65
CA ALA A 28 -3.40 7.73 -1.00
C ALA A 28 -4.25 7.35 0.24
N LEU A 29 -4.99 6.24 0.16
CA LEU A 29 -5.76 5.73 1.29
C LEU A 29 -4.85 5.27 2.44
N SER A 30 -3.73 4.60 2.15
CA SER A 30 -2.77 4.15 3.16
C SER A 30 -2.13 5.31 3.93
N VAL A 31 -1.80 6.41 3.25
CA VAL A 31 -1.31 7.64 3.90
C VAL A 31 -2.38 8.27 4.79
N LEU A 32 -3.65 8.22 4.39
CA LEU A 32 -4.75 8.75 5.19
C LEU A 32 -5.04 7.87 6.40
N THR A 33 -5.05 6.54 6.25
CA THR A 33 -5.36 5.64 7.36
C THR A 33 -4.25 5.65 8.42
N ASP A 34 -2.98 5.76 8.02
CA ASP A 34 -1.86 5.97 8.96
C ASP A 34 -2.03 7.31 9.70
N ARG A 35 -2.18 8.42 8.95
CA ARG A 35 -2.27 9.78 9.51
C ARG A 35 -3.42 9.95 10.52
N TYR A 36 -4.55 9.32 10.25
CA TYR A 36 -5.75 9.45 11.08
C TYR A 36 -5.95 8.26 12.03
N LEU A 37 -4.98 7.34 12.14
CA LEU A 37 -5.07 6.12 12.95
C LEU A 37 -6.35 5.32 12.67
N ALA A 38 -6.70 5.21 11.38
CA ALA A 38 -7.97 4.70 10.88
C ALA A 38 -7.82 3.43 10.04
N THR A 39 -6.70 2.71 10.16
CA THR A 39 -6.42 1.44 9.44
C THR A 39 -7.53 0.40 9.64
N ALA A 40 -8.12 0.34 10.84
CA ALA A 40 -9.22 -0.59 11.13
C ALA A 40 -10.48 -0.30 10.28
N CYS A 41 -10.68 0.94 9.83
CA CYS A 41 -11.87 1.33 9.08
C CYS A 41 -11.92 0.71 7.68
N VAL A 42 -10.78 0.31 7.09
CA VAL A 42 -10.73 -0.26 5.73
C VAL A 42 -10.77 -1.79 5.69
N GLN A 43 -10.75 -2.46 6.86
CA GLN A 43 -10.70 -3.92 6.98
C GLN A 43 -11.70 -4.69 6.10
N PRO A 44 -12.97 -4.26 5.94
CA PRO A 44 -13.92 -5.00 5.09
C PRO A 44 -13.54 -5.09 3.60
N TRP A 45 -12.65 -4.22 3.11
CA TRP A 45 -12.34 -4.11 1.69
C TRP A 45 -10.86 -4.35 1.37
N ILE A 46 -9.98 -4.15 2.34
CA ILE A 46 -8.55 -4.00 2.09
C ILE A 46 -7.91 -5.26 1.49
N GLU A 47 -8.29 -6.45 1.95
CA GLU A 47 -7.77 -7.72 1.43
C GLU A 47 -8.07 -7.86 -0.07
N ASN A 48 -9.32 -7.62 -0.46
CA ASN A 48 -9.74 -7.72 -1.86
C ASN A 48 -9.07 -6.64 -2.74
N TRP A 49 -8.91 -5.41 -2.25
CA TRP A 49 -8.20 -4.37 -3.00
C TRP A 49 -6.72 -4.72 -3.19
N MET A 50 -6.05 -5.19 -2.14
CA MET A 50 -4.65 -5.61 -2.23
C MET A 50 -4.47 -6.80 -3.16
N GLN A 51 -5.32 -7.83 -3.06
CA GLN A 51 -5.22 -9.03 -3.89
C GLN A 51 -5.31 -8.72 -5.39
N LYS A 52 -6.21 -7.80 -5.79
CA LYS A 52 -6.37 -7.40 -7.20
C LYS A 52 -5.14 -6.69 -7.76
N LEU A 53 -4.40 -6.00 -6.91
CA LEU A 53 -3.22 -5.22 -7.29
C LEU A 53 -1.89 -5.92 -6.99
N GLU A 54 -1.90 -7.10 -6.33
CA GLU A 54 -0.69 -7.75 -5.80
C GLU A 54 0.35 -8.04 -6.91
N HIS A 55 -0.09 -8.27 -8.15
CA HIS A 55 0.79 -8.43 -9.31
C HIS A 55 1.69 -7.21 -9.58
N LEU A 56 1.30 -6.01 -9.13
CA LEU A 56 2.13 -4.81 -9.22
C LEU A 56 3.27 -4.83 -8.19
N ALA A 57 3.10 -5.53 -7.06
CA ALA A 57 4.14 -5.70 -6.03
C ALA A 57 5.27 -6.65 -6.46
N GLU A 58 5.12 -7.31 -7.61
CA GLU A 58 6.14 -8.15 -8.24
C GLU A 58 7.00 -7.37 -9.23
N LYS A 59 6.58 -6.14 -9.60
CA LYS A 59 7.36 -5.28 -10.48
C LYS A 59 8.51 -4.63 -9.71
N ASP A 60 9.64 -4.56 -10.38
CA ASP A 60 10.93 -4.18 -9.80
C ASP A 60 10.99 -2.72 -9.31
N ASP A 61 10.09 -1.88 -9.79
CA ASP A 61 10.08 -0.42 -9.61
C ASP A 61 8.91 0.09 -8.74
N CYS A 62 8.05 -0.79 -8.22
CA CYS A 62 6.83 -0.37 -7.52
C CYS A 62 7.03 -0.28 -6.00
N TYR A 63 7.75 0.76 -5.57
CA TYR A 63 8.06 1.01 -4.15
C TYR A 63 6.83 1.46 -3.33
N GLU A 64 5.76 1.92 -3.97
CA GLU A 64 4.48 2.26 -3.33
C GLU A 64 3.95 1.09 -2.50
N TRP A 65 4.19 -0.14 -2.97
CA TRP A 65 3.78 -1.35 -2.29
C TRP A 65 4.50 -1.57 -0.97
N LEU A 66 5.70 -1.04 -0.77
CA LEU A 66 6.39 -1.12 0.51
C LEU A 66 5.57 -0.41 1.59
N TRP A 67 5.09 0.80 1.29
CA TRP A 67 4.26 1.59 2.21
C TRP A 67 2.88 0.96 2.42
N ILE A 68 2.20 0.57 1.35
CA ILE A 68 0.88 -0.09 1.42
C ILE A 68 0.96 -1.38 2.24
N ALA A 69 1.97 -2.20 2.00
CA ALA A 69 2.16 -3.46 2.72
C ALA A 69 2.49 -3.26 4.20
N TRP A 70 3.24 -2.21 4.53
CA TRP A 70 3.49 -1.82 5.92
C TRP A 70 2.20 -1.42 6.63
N GLU A 71 1.46 -0.46 6.07
CA GLU A 71 0.25 0.11 6.67
C GLU A 71 -0.84 -0.94 6.89
N TYR A 72 -1.04 -1.85 5.92
CA TYR A 72 -2.10 -2.86 5.99
C TYR A 72 -1.64 -4.24 6.45
N GLY A 73 -0.39 -4.35 6.94
CA GLY A 73 0.10 -5.56 7.60
C GLY A 73 0.40 -6.74 6.66
N ASN A 74 0.63 -6.51 5.37
CA ASN A 74 1.07 -7.55 4.43
C ASN A 74 2.58 -7.84 4.61
N LYS A 75 2.89 -8.57 5.67
CA LYS A 75 4.27 -8.88 6.09
C LYS A 75 5.11 -9.52 4.99
N LYS A 76 4.53 -10.42 4.19
CA LYS A 76 5.24 -11.12 3.10
C LYS A 76 5.73 -10.15 2.03
N VAL A 77 4.85 -9.25 1.56
CA VAL A 77 5.21 -8.25 0.55
C VAL A 77 6.19 -7.23 1.13
N PHE A 78 5.93 -6.76 2.35
CA PHE A 78 6.81 -5.80 3.03
C PHE A 78 8.24 -6.34 3.18
N GLU A 79 8.41 -7.55 3.72
CA GLU A 79 9.74 -8.13 3.93
C GLU A 79 10.49 -8.36 2.61
N ARG A 80 9.79 -8.80 1.56
CA ARG A 80 10.39 -8.99 0.23
C ARG A 80 10.90 -7.67 -0.34
N LEU A 81 10.06 -6.63 -0.34
CA LEU A 81 10.41 -5.32 -0.90
C LEU A 81 11.47 -4.59 -0.07
N ALA A 82 11.39 -4.67 1.27
CA ALA A 82 12.38 -4.08 2.16
C ALA A 82 13.77 -4.70 1.96
N ARG A 83 13.85 -6.05 1.86
CA ARG A 83 15.12 -6.75 1.59
C ARG A 83 15.72 -6.32 0.26
N ARG A 84 14.88 -6.26 -0.77
CA ARG A 84 15.31 -5.83 -2.10
C ARG A 84 15.84 -4.39 -2.08
N LEU A 85 15.09 -3.46 -1.50
CA LEU A 85 15.50 -2.06 -1.40
C LEU A 85 16.86 -1.93 -0.71
N VAL A 86 17.10 -2.66 0.38
CA VAL A 86 18.41 -2.65 1.06
C VAL A 86 19.51 -3.21 0.15
N LEU A 87 19.28 -4.34 -0.52
CA LEU A 87 20.29 -4.95 -1.41
C LEU A 87 20.60 -4.08 -2.64
N ASP A 88 19.58 -3.47 -3.25
CA ASP A 88 19.73 -2.60 -4.41
C ASP A 88 20.46 -1.29 -4.03
N LEU A 89 20.26 -0.77 -2.81
CA LEU A 89 20.98 0.42 -2.30
C LEU A 89 22.44 0.15 -1.92
N THR A 90 22.78 -1.09 -1.57
CA THR A 90 24.16 -1.49 -1.23
C THR A 90 25.06 -1.76 -2.44
N LEU A 91 24.52 -1.65 -3.66
CA LEU A 91 25.24 -1.90 -4.91
C LEU A 91 25.20 -0.63 -5.77
N ASN A 92 26.07 0.33 -5.48
CA ASN A 92 26.52 1.25 -6.53
C ASN A 92 27.53 0.52 -7.44
N GLU A 93 27.73 0.98 -8.68
CA GLU A 93 28.59 0.30 -9.69
C GLU A 93 30.05 0.08 -9.23
N GLU A 94 30.44 0.65 -8.09
CA GLU A 94 31.78 0.62 -7.50
C GLU A 94 31.87 -0.27 -6.25
N GLY A 95 30.76 -0.84 -5.77
CA GLY A 95 30.76 -1.79 -4.64
C GLY A 95 30.96 -1.16 -3.26
N GLU A 96 30.66 0.13 -3.10
CA GLU A 96 30.75 0.85 -1.83
C GLU A 96 29.37 1.05 -1.20
N LEU A 97 29.30 0.87 0.12
CA LEU A 97 28.11 1.24 0.89
C LEU A 97 27.99 2.77 0.91
N LEU A 98 26.83 3.29 0.50
CA LEU A 98 26.46 4.71 0.68
C LEU A 98 26.50 5.14 2.15
#